data_AF-A0A950DDD3-F1
#
_entry.id   AF-A0A950DDD3-F1
#
_cell.length_a   1.000
_cell.length_b   1.000
_cell.length_c   1.000
_cell.angle_alpha   90.00
_cell.angle_beta   90.00
_cell.angle_gamma   90.00
#
_symmetry.space_group_name_H-M   'P 1'
#
loop_
_entity.id
_entity.type
_entity.pdbx_description
1 polymer ?
#
loop_
_entity_poly.entity_id
_entity_poly.type
_entity_poly.pdbx_seq_one_letter_code
_entity_poly.pdbx_strand_id
1 'polypeptide(L)' 'MTRGVTLDARQRQALLNRYRKDPDPEVRFRAHILLLLADGHTWSSVATFLFCSSRTIDRWVK' A
#
# COMPACT_ATOMS: atom_id res chain seq x y z
N MET A 1 -1.98 -6.98 -14.88
CA MET A 1 -0.75 -6.21 -14.59
C MET A 1 -0.44 -6.29 -13.11
N THR A 2 0.23 -7.35 -12.66
CA THR A 2 0.66 -7.54 -11.28
C THR A 2 2.07 -6.98 -11.12
N ARG A 3 2.19 -5.65 -11.04
CA ARG A 3 3.45 -5.03 -10.57
C ARG A 3 3.51 -5.22 -9.06
N GLY A 4 4.11 -6.31 -8.61
CA GLY A 4 4.50 -6.47 -7.22
C GLY A 4 5.53 -5.40 -6.86
N VAL A 5 5.50 -4.92 -5.61
CA VAL A 5 6.49 -3.98 -5.10
C VAL A 5 7.55 -4.80 -4.37
N THR A 6 8.83 -4.58 -4.65
CA THR A 6 9.91 -5.17 -3.84
C THR A 6 10.51 -4.05 -3.01
N LEU A 7 10.57 -4.25 -1.68
CA LEU A 7 11.15 -3.30 -0.74
C LEU A 7 12.39 -3.92 -0.10
N ASP A 8 13.47 -3.15 -0.03
CA ASP A 8 14.58 -3.47 0.86
C ASP A 8 14.21 -3.19 2.33
N ALA A 9 15.06 -3.63 3.27
CA ALA A 9 14.81 -3.49 4.70
C ALA A 9 14.68 -2.01 5.14
N ARG A 10 15.43 -1.10 4.54
CA ARG A 10 15.41 0.34 4.87
C ARG A 10 14.13 0.99 4.35
N GLN A 11 13.73 0.66 3.13
CA GLN A 11 12.49 1.12 2.52
C GLN A 11 11.27 0.62 3.30
N ARG A 12 11.27 -0.66 3.69
CA ARG A 12 10.21 -1.25 4.53
C ARG A 12 10.12 -0.53 5.88
N GLN A 13 11.24 -0.27 6.53
CA GLN A 13 11.25 0.45 7.80
C GLN A 13 10.76 1.91 7.66
N ALA A 14 11.15 2.59 6.58
CA ALA A 14 10.69 3.95 6.31
C ALA A 14 9.17 4.00 6.06
N LEU A 15 8.62 3.02 5.35
CA LEU A 15 7.18 2.89 5.14
C LEU A 15 6.44 2.56 6.44
N LEU A 16 6.97 1.66 7.27
CA LEU A 16 6.40 1.37 8.60
C LEU A 16 6.39 2.61 9.51
N ASN A 17 7.43 3.45 9.44
CA ASN A 17 7.47 4.69 10.20
C ASN A 17 6.40 5.67 9.73
N ARG A 18 6.24 5.86 8.40
CA ARG A 18 5.19 6.71 7.83
C ARG A 18 3.80 6.20 8.17
N TYR A 19 3.54 4.91 7.95
CA TYR A 19 2.26 4.28 8.27
C TYR A 19 1.83 4.53 9.72
N ARG A 20 2.78 4.51 10.67
CA ARG A 20 2.49 4.66 12.10
C ARG A 20 2.41 6.11 12.59
N LYS A 21 3.19 7.03 12.00
CA LYS A 21 3.48 8.34 12.62
C LYS A 21 3.17 9.54 11.72
N ASP A 22 2.95 9.34 10.44
CA ASP A 22 2.72 10.46 9.52
C ASP A 22 1.40 11.16 9.85
N PRO A 23 1.37 12.51 9.99
CA PRO A 23 0.14 13.22 10.29
C PRO A 23 -0.88 13.15 9.14
N ASP A 24 -0.44 13.00 7.89
CA ASP A 24 -1.31 12.95 6.72
C ASP A 24 -1.97 11.56 6.58
N PRO A 25 -3.31 11.45 6.67
CA PRO A 25 -4.03 10.21 6.47
C PRO A 25 -3.79 9.56 5.11
N GLU A 26 -3.63 10.35 4.04
CA GLU A 26 -3.38 9.81 2.70
C GLU A 26 -2.00 9.17 2.62
N VAL A 27 -0.99 9.76 3.25
CA VAL A 27 0.36 9.19 3.31
C VAL A 27 0.36 7.89 4.09
N ARG A 28 -0.35 7.82 5.22
CA ARG A 28 -0.50 6.56 5.98
C ARG A 28 -1.18 5.48 5.14
N PHE A 29 -2.24 5.84 4.42
CA PHE A 29 -2.99 4.91 3.58
C PHE A 29 -2.13 4.37 2.42
N ARG A 30 -1.41 5.25 1.70
CA ARG A 30 -0.47 4.85 0.66
C ARG A 30 0.64 3.96 1.20
N ALA A 31 1.19 4.28 2.37
CA ALA A 31 2.22 3.46 3.00
C ALA A 31 1.69 2.05 3.34
N HIS A 32 0.44 1.94 3.80
CA HIS A 32 -0.20 0.65 4.07
C HIS A 32 -0.35 -0.21 2.81
N ILE A 33 -0.80 0.39 1.70
CA ILE A 33 -0.92 -0.30 0.40
C ILE A 33 0.44 -0.84 -0.05
N LEU A 34 1.49 -0.01 -0.02
CA LEU A 34 2.83 -0.42 -0.45
C LEU A 34 3.38 -1.57 0.41
N LEU A 35 3.10 -1.59 1.71
CA LEU A 35 3.48 -2.68 2.60
C LEU A 35 2.76 -3.99 2.23
N LEU A 36 1.45 -3.94 1.94
CA LEU A 36 0.69 -5.12 1.52
C LEU A 36 1.18 -5.68 0.18
N LEU A 37 1.44 -4.80 -0.79
CA LEU A 37 1.97 -5.22 -2.09
C LEU A 37 3.37 -5.83 -1.97
N ALA A 38 4.19 -5.33 -1.03
CA ALA A 38 5.52 -5.85 -0.77
C ALA A 38 5.53 -7.20 -0.04
N ASP A 39 4.54 -7.45 0.81
CA ASP A 39 4.31 -8.77 1.41
C ASP A 39 3.69 -9.77 0.41
N GLY A 40 3.50 -9.39 -0.86
CA GLY A 40 3.06 -10.27 -1.95
C GLY A 40 1.56 -10.31 -2.18
N HIS A 41 0.79 -9.43 -1.54
CA HIS A 41 -0.64 -9.34 -1.80
C HIS A 41 -0.93 -8.74 -3.18
N THR A 42 -1.99 -9.24 -3.82
CA THR A 42 -2.48 -8.68 -5.07
C THR A 42 -3.32 -7.44 -4.82
N TRP A 43 -3.48 -6.59 -5.85
CA TRP A 43 -4.42 -5.46 -5.80
C TRP A 43 -5.85 -5.89 -5.46
N SER A 44 -6.27 -7.09 -5.87
CA SER A 44 -7.57 -7.66 -5.50
C SER A 44 -7.67 -7.92 -3.99
N SER A 45 -6.64 -8.51 -3.38
CA SER A 45 -6.59 -8.71 -1.93
C SER A 45 -6.56 -7.39 -1.16
N VAL A 46 -5.81 -6.40 -1.66
CA VAL A 46 -5.78 -5.04 -1.09
C VAL A 46 -7.17 -4.39 -1.13
N ALA A 47 -7.92 -4.56 -2.22
CA ALA A 47 -9.30 -4.09 -2.34
C ALA A 47 -10.19 -4.66 -1.22
N THR A 48 -10.08 -5.96 -0.97
CA THR A 48 -10.80 -6.65 0.10
C THR A 48 -10.39 -6.14 1.49
N PHE A 49 -9.09 -6.01 1.78
CA PHE A 49 -8.61 -5.57 3.09
C PHE A 49 -8.99 -4.13 3.42
N LEU A 50 -9.08 -3.27 2.41
CA LEU A 50 -9.43 -1.86 2.56
C LEU A 50 -10.93 -1.60 2.37
N PHE A 51 -11.74 -2.65 2.21
CA PHE A 51 -13.18 -2.57 1.94
C PHE A 51 -13.50 -1.62 0.78
N CYS A 52 -12.64 -1.59 -0.23
CA CYS A 52 -12.70 -0.69 -1.37
C CYS A 52 -12.97 -1.46 -2.67
N SER A 53 -13.67 -0.81 -3.61
CA SER A 53 -13.81 -1.35 -4.96
C SER A 53 -12.50 -1.25 -5.75
N SER A 54 -12.28 -2.13 -6.72
CA SER A 54 -11.15 -2.03 -7.67
C SER A 54 -11.09 -0.66 -8.36
N ARG A 55 -12.25 -0.04 -8.61
CA ARG A 55 -12.36 1.29 -9.21
C ARG A 55 -11.83 2.40 -8.31
N THR A 56 -11.96 2.24 -6.99
CA THR A 56 -11.34 3.15 -6.01
C THR A 56 -9.83 3.02 -6.06
N ILE A 57 -9.32 1.79 -6.15
CA ILE A 57 -7.89 1.49 -6.28
C ILE A 57 -7.29 2.01 -7.60
N ASP A 58 -8.00 1.87 -8.71
CA ASP A 58 -7.52 2.33 -10.03
C ASP A 58 -7.21 3.82 -10.08
N ARG A 59 -7.87 4.64 -9.25
CA ARG A 59 -7.55 6.08 -9.11
C ARG A 59 -6.14 6.31 -8.56
N TRP A 60 -5.60 5.37 -7.80
CA TRP A 60 -4.26 5.46 -7.19
C TRP A 60 -3.17 4.81 -8.06
N VAL A 61 -3.54 3.92 -8.97
CA VAL A 61 -2.61 3.24 -9.88
C VAL A 61 -2.21 4.14 -11.06
N LYS A 62 -3.06 5.13 -11.38
CA LYS A 62 -2.82 6.14 -12.44
C LYS A 62 -1.71 7.11 -12.07
#